data_AF-A0A9P6SNU6-F1
#
_entry.id   AF-A0A9P6SNU6-F1
#
_cell.length_a   1.000
_cell.length_b   1.000
_cell.length_c   1.000
_cell.angle_alpha   90.00
_cell.angle_beta   90.00
_cell.angle_gamma   90.00
#
_symmetry.space_group_name_H-M   'P 1'
#
loop_
_entity.id
_entity.type
_entity.pdbx_description
1 polymer ?
#
loop_
_entity_poly.entity_id
_entity_poly.type
_entity_poly.pdbx_seq_one_letter_code
_entity_poly.pdbx_strand_id
1 'polypeptide(L)'
;MLDNPVSLYDSTRRMLESLEANDNHFTKSNFSDIEHVQARVLLCIYEFLQTNPHRGWMSSGRCFRLLQLMRLHQIDTPENVAKRNNDPDPETWIRTEEKRRTFWIAYTLDRFISLLNEWPLMLDEHTICTRLPASEEDFRVGHGVEMPFLSEAMIAIDQTKTSPLTENFWDRHQWHDEMLKARAATLCAMYPSVSQDADCMLLFANMILHTTILCLGKAMESVQWQGDQYQDVVVAFKQRCLVAAKEIVNLSRSVVYISYFKVHPFTPLSLILCAEFFNSHRYLDESVETRIQEVHGVLREMGSVNNLAQNYFLA
;
A
#
# COMPACT_ATOMS: atom_id res chain seq x y z
N MET A 1 33.09 16.07 -2.93
CA MET A 1 32.22 16.26 -1.75
C MET A 1 30.94 15.51 -2.07
N LEU A 2 30.85 14.26 -1.63
CA LEU A 2 29.63 13.46 -1.77
C LEU A 2 28.75 13.81 -0.56
N ASP A 3 27.57 14.36 -0.83
CA ASP A 3 26.59 14.71 0.20
C ASP A 3 26.26 13.48 1.05
N ASN A 4 26.45 13.59 2.36
CA ASN A 4 26.09 12.57 3.33
C ASN A 4 24.55 12.43 3.31
N PRO A 5 23.93 11.27 3.05
CA PRO A 5 22.47 11.12 3.01
C PRO A 5 21.77 11.55 4.30
N VAL A 6 22.47 11.44 5.45
CA VAL A 6 22.02 11.99 6.74
C VAL A 6 21.85 13.52 6.65
N SER A 7 22.75 14.21 5.95
CA SER A 7 22.70 15.65 5.73
C SER A 7 21.51 16.08 4.86
N LEU A 8 21.15 15.30 3.82
CA LEU A 8 20.00 15.61 2.98
C LEU A 8 18.68 15.42 3.74
N TYR A 9 18.55 14.31 4.47
CA TYR A 9 17.40 14.06 5.34
C TYR A 9 17.22 15.17 6.38
N ASP A 10 18.28 15.51 7.13
CA ASP A 10 18.23 16.54 8.16
C ASP A 10 17.97 17.93 7.57
N SER A 11 18.45 18.21 6.36
CA SER A 11 18.17 19.45 5.65
C SER A 11 16.71 19.53 5.22
N THR A 12 16.19 18.51 4.55
CA THR A 12 14.78 18.43 4.11
C THR A 12 13.84 18.57 5.30
N ARG A 13 14.14 17.88 6.40
CA ARG A 13 13.35 17.98 7.64
C ARG A 13 13.31 19.41 8.17
N ARG A 14 14.47 20.05 8.33
CA ARG A 14 14.56 21.44 8.81
C ARG A 14 13.82 22.41 7.89
N MET A 15 13.87 22.20 6.58
CA MET A 15 13.12 23.01 5.62
C MET A 15 11.61 22.85 5.82
N LEU A 16 11.12 21.62 5.96
CA LEU A 16 9.69 21.35 6.19
C LEU A 16 9.19 21.90 7.53
N GLU A 17 10.00 21.83 8.59
CA GLU A 17 9.69 22.41 9.90
C GLU A 17 9.71 23.95 9.86
N SER A 18 10.62 24.55 9.09
CA SER A 18 10.68 26.00 8.88
C SER A 18 9.45 26.51 8.11
N LEU A 19 8.98 25.77 7.11
CA LEU A 19 7.73 26.06 6.39
C LEU A 19 6.52 26.02 7.34
N GLU A 20 6.52 25.12 8.34
CA GLU A 20 5.50 25.11 9.39
C GLU A 20 5.57 26.33 10.32
N ALA A 21 6.77 26.70 10.73
CA ALA A 21 6.97 27.78 11.71
C ALA A 21 6.74 29.19 11.14
N ASN A 22 6.96 29.37 9.84
CA ASN A 22 6.84 30.68 9.17
C ASN A 22 5.38 31.02 8.80
N ASP A 23 4.40 30.19 9.17
CA ASP A 23 2.97 30.36 8.88
C ASP A 23 2.28 31.42 9.76
N ASN A 24 2.91 32.57 9.96
CA ASN A 24 2.32 33.67 10.73
C ASN A 24 1.21 34.42 9.97
N HIS A 25 0.85 33.98 8.77
CA HIS A 25 -0.24 34.54 7.98
C HIS A 25 -1.10 33.44 7.38
N PHE A 26 -2.40 33.47 7.71
CA PHE A 26 -3.53 32.80 7.04
C PHE A 26 -3.67 33.18 5.54
N THR A 27 -2.58 33.55 4.86
CA THR A 27 -2.53 33.70 3.42
C THR A 27 -2.39 32.31 2.83
N LYS A 28 -3.47 31.88 2.16
CA LYS A 28 -3.71 30.68 1.35
C LYS A 28 -2.59 30.20 0.39
N SER A 29 -1.40 30.81 0.41
CA SER A 29 -0.37 30.75 -0.63
C SER A 29 0.88 29.93 -0.28
N ASN A 30 1.19 29.66 0.99
CA ASN A 30 2.48 29.01 1.34
C ASN A 30 2.39 27.51 1.62
N PHE A 31 1.20 27.00 1.95
CA PHE A 31 0.91 25.56 2.18
C PHE A 31 0.16 24.89 1.03
N SER A 32 -0.19 25.64 -0.03
CA SER A 32 -1.09 25.14 -1.07
C SER A 32 -0.39 24.33 -2.16
N ASP A 33 0.93 24.20 -2.06
CA ASP A 33 1.75 23.58 -3.10
C ASP A 33 1.82 22.07 -2.85
N ILE A 34 1.51 21.31 -3.88
CA ILE A 34 1.43 19.84 -3.83
C ILE A 34 2.79 19.22 -3.47
N GLU A 35 3.86 19.91 -3.84
CA GLU A 35 5.26 19.64 -3.57
C GLU A 35 5.53 19.51 -2.06
N HIS A 36 4.82 20.27 -1.22
CA HIS A 36 4.94 20.16 0.23
C HIS A 36 4.47 18.78 0.70
N VAL A 37 3.31 18.32 0.20
CA VAL A 37 2.78 17.00 0.54
C VAL A 37 3.69 15.91 -0.01
N GLN A 38 4.13 16.04 -1.26
CA GLN A 38 5.04 15.08 -1.89
C GLN A 38 6.35 14.94 -1.11
N ALA A 39 6.99 16.05 -0.72
CA ALA A 39 8.20 16.04 0.09
C ALA A 39 7.97 15.37 1.46
N ARG A 40 6.81 15.58 2.08
CA ARG A 40 6.47 14.91 3.34
C ARG A 40 6.22 13.42 3.16
N VAL A 41 5.53 13.00 2.10
CA VAL A 41 5.32 11.58 1.80
C VAL A 41 6.68 10.89 1.65
N LEU A 42 7.60 11.49 0.88
CA LEU A 42 8.96 10.96 0.72
C LEU A 42 9.73 10.91 2.04
N LEU A 43 9.62 11.95 2.88
CA LEU A 43 10.22 11.97 4.21
C LEU A 43 9.68 10.84 5.09
N CYS A 44 8.36 10.61 5.09
CA CYS A 44 7.74 9.54 5.86
C CYS A 44 8.27 8.18 5.40
N ILE A 45 8.28 7.93 4.10
CA ILE A 45 8.83 6.70 3.51
C ILE A 45 10.27 6.51 3.96
N TYR A 46 11.13 7.53 3.81
CA TYR A 46 12.51 7.47 4.27
C TYR A 46 12.62 7.14 5.76
N GLU A 47 11.82 7.78 6.61
CA GLU A 47 11.90 7.58 8.05
C GLU A 47 11.54 6.16 8.48
N PHE A 48 10.52 5.57 7.86
CA PHE A 48 10.14 4.17 8.08
C PHE A 48 11.24 3.20 7.64
N LEU A 49 12.00 3.54 6.60
CA LEU A 49 12.98 2.65 5.99
C LEU A 49 14.40 2.80 6.53
N GLN A 50 14.78 3.98 7.03
CA GLN A 50 16.19 4.30 7.31
C GLN A 50 16.42 4.85 8.71
N THR A 51 15.36 5.20 9.45
CA THR A 51 15.52 5.85 10.76
C THR A 51 14.83 5.07 11.87
N ASN A 52 13.62 5.47 12.25
CA ASN A 52 12.85 4.96 13.36
C ASN A 52 11.37 4.91 12.96
N PRO A 53 10.69 3.76 13.05
CA PRO A 53 9.30 3.61 12.63
C PRO A 53 8.33 4.50 13.44
N HIS A 54 8.56 4.71 14.75
CA HIS A 54 7.73 5.62 15.55
C HIS A 54 7.86 7.08 15.09
N ARG A 55 9.06 7.49 14.68
CA ARG A 55 9.27 8.82 14.09
C ARG A 55 8.51 8.93 12.77
N GLY A 56 8.65 7.91 11.91
CA GLY A 56 7.91 7.80 10.66
C GLY A 56 6.40 7.96 10.86
N TRP A 57 5.86 7.38 11.93
CA TRP A 57 4.43 7.52 12.29
C TRP A 57 4.02 8.93 12.68
N MET A 58 4.84 9.59 13.49
CA MET A 58 4.56 10.98 13.89
C MET A 58 4.61 11.90 12.66
N SER A 59 5.57 11.68 11.76
CA SER A 59 5.68 12.43 10.51
C SER A 59 4.53 12.13 9.54
N SER A 60 4.11 10.86 9.41
CA SER A 60 2.98 10.48 8.57
C SER A 60 1.68 11.11 9.09
N GLY A 61 1.51 11.16 10.41
CA GLY A 61 0.39 11.87 11.02
C GLY A 61 0.31 13.34 10.63
N ARG A 62 1.45 14.05 10.55
CA ARG A 62 1.50 15.43 10.04
C ARG A 62 1.21 15.51 8.54
N CYS A 63 1.79 14.59 7.77
CA CYS A 63 1.58 14.50 6.32
C CYS A 63 0.09 14.30 5.97
N PHE A 64 -0.58 13.35 6.62
CA PHE A 64 -1.98 13.04 6.36
C PHE A 64 -2.91 14.18 6.79
N ARG A 65 -2.60 14.87 7.88
CA ARG A 65 -3.34 16.08 8.31
C ARG A 65 -3.19 17.22 7.30
N LEU A 66 -2.00 17.43 6.74
CA LEU A 66 -1.80 18.42 5.67
C LEU A 66 -2.60 18.05 4.42
N LEU A 67 -2.57 16.79 4.01
CA LEU A 67 -3.34 16.27 2.88
C LEU A 67 -4.85 16.46 3.07
N GLN A 68 -5.36 16.25 4.28
CA GLN A 68 -6.75 16.50 4.66
C GLN A 68 -7.07 18.01 4.62
N LEU A 69 -6.18 18.84 5.16
CA LEU A 69 -6.31 20.31 5.13
C LEU A 69 -6.39 20.84 3.69
N MET A 70 -5.59 20.27 2.78
CA MET A 70 -5.60 20.59 1.35
C MET A 70 -6.76 19.93 0.58
N ARG A 71 -7.59 19.12 1.24
CA ARG A 71 -8.73 18.40 0.66
C ARG A 71 -8.36 17.50 -0.53
N LEU A 72 -7.17 16.90 -0.53
CA LEU A 72 -6.77 15.99 -1.63
C LEU A 72 -7.59 14.69 -1.68
N HIS A 73 -8.33 14.37 -0.61
CA HIS A 73 -9.30 13.28 -0.57
C HIS A 73 -10.63 13.62 -1.26
N GLN A 74 -10.83 14.87 -1.73
CA GLN A 74 -12.09 15.36 -2.33
C GLN A 74 -11.86 16.08 -3.67
N ILE A 75 -10.87 15.63 -4.45
CA ILE A 75 -10.47 16.29 -5.71
C ILE A 75 -11.61 16.27 -6.74
N ASP A 76 -12.38 15.19 -6.78
CA ASP A 76 -13.38 14.90 -7.82
C ASP A 76 -14.81 15.00 -7.29
N THR A 77 -15.06 15.88 -6.32
CA THR A 77 -16.43 16.25 -5.97
C THR A 77 -17.13 16.92 -7.17
N PRO A 78 -18.46 16.79 -7.32
CA PRO A 78 -19.18 17.38 -8.46
C PRO A 78 -18.94 18.88 -8.64
N GLU A 79 -18.80 19.61 -7.53
CA GLU A 79 -18.47 21.04 -7.53
C GLU A 79 -17.07 21.31 -8.13
N ASN A 80 -16.06 20.54 -7.72
CA ASN A 80 -14.69 20.69 -8.22
C ASN A 80 -14.58 20.26 -9.68
N VAL A 81 -15.29 19.21 -10.10
CA VAL A 81 -15.36 18.78 -11.50
C VAL A 81 -15.97 19.89 -12.37
N ALA A 82 -17.07 20.50 -11.92
CA ALA A 82 -17.70 21.61 -12.65
C ALA A 82 -16.77 22.82 -12.79
N LYS A 83 -16.04 23.18 -11.72
CA LYS A 83 -15.02 24.25 -11.79
C LYS A 83 -13.90 23.92 -12.77
N ARG A 84 -13.39 22.68 -12.71
CA ARG A 84 -12.30 22.20 -13.55
C ARG A 84 -12.67 22.19 -15.04
N ASN A 85 -13.88 21.76 -15.37
CA ASN A 85 -14.34 21.73 -16.77
C ASN A 85 -14.49 23.12 -17.40
N ASN A 86 -14.58 24.16 -16.57
CA ASN A 86 -14.63 25.55 -17.01
C ASN A 86 -13.24 26.22 -17.03
N ASP A 87 -12.19 25.52 -16.60
CA ASP A 87 -10.82 26.03 -16.59
C ASP A 87 -10.22 25.91 -18.00
N PRO A 88 -9.82 27.03 -18.65
CA PRO A 88 -9.24 26.99 -19.98
C PRO A 88 -7.77 26.52 -20.00
N ASP A 89 -7.12 26.38 -18.84
CA ASP A 89 -5.71 25.98 -18.77
C ASP A 89 -5.55 24.50 -19.21
N PRO A 90 -4.81 24.21 -20.30
CA PRO A 90 -4.60 22.84 -20.78
C PRO A 90 -3.83 21.97 -19.77
N GLU A 91 -3.07 22.56 -18.84
CA GLU A 91 -2.33 21.82 -17.81
C GLU A 91 -3.21 21.44 -16.62
N THR A 92 -4.46 21.90 -16.57
CA THR A 92 -5.40 21.65 -15.46
C THR A 92 -5.55 20.16 -15.17
N TRP A 93 -5.63 19.33 -16.21
CA TRP A 93 -5.73 17.89 -16.04
C TRP A 93 -4.47 17.30 -15.41
N ILE A 94 -3.28 17.71 -15.89
CA ILE A 94 -1.98 17.22 -15.38
C ILE A 94 -1.83 17.56 -13.89
N ARG A 95 -2.10 18.81 -13.49
CA ARG A 95 -2.03 19.24 -12.08
C ARG A 95 -3.06 18.54 -11.20
N THR A 96 -4.25 18.24 -11.76
CA THR A 96 -5.27 17.45 -11.06
C THR A 96 -4.78 16.04 -10.83
N GLU A 97 -4.23 15.42 -11.88
CA GLU A 97 -3.75 14.04 -11.85
C GLU A 97 -2.56 13.87 -10.90
N GLU A 98 -1.65 14.85 -10.84
CA GLU A 98 -0.58 14.92 -9.86
C GLU A 98 -1.11 14.90 -8.41
N LYS A 99 -2.17 15.66 -8.13
CA LYS A 99 -2.82 15.67 -6.81
C LYS A 99 -3.47 14.32 -6.50
N ARG A 100 -4.13 13.67 -7.47
CA ARG A 100 -4.70 12.32 -7.29
C ARG A 100 -3.62 11.30 -6.94
N ARG A 101 -2.52 11.30 -7.70
CA ARG A 101 -1.38 10.40 -7.49
C ARG A 101 -0.75 10.60 -6.11
N THR A 102 -0.53 11.86 -5.72
CA THR A 102 -0.01 12.20 -4.40
C THR A 102 -0.95 11.69 -3.29
N PHE A 103 -2.26 11.86 -3.46
CA PHE A 103 -3.26 11.34 -2.53
C PHE A 103 -3.21 9.81 -2.41
N TRP A 104 -3.21 9.08 -3.54
CA TRP A 104 -3.22 7.62 -3.55
C TRP A 104 -1.93 6.98 -3.03
N ILE A 105 -0.78 7.63 -3.24
CA ILE A 105 0.49 7.21 -2.61
C ILE A 105 0.38 7.34 -1.09
N ALA A 106 -0.11 8.48 -0.59
CA ALA A 106 -0.30 8.69 0.84
C ALA A 106 -1.35 7.72 1.45
N TYR A 107 -2.44 7.46 0.73
CA TYR A 107 -3.45 6.47 1.10
C TYR A 107 -2.84 5.07 1.26
N THR A 108 -2.07 4.64 0.26
CA THR A 108 -1.39 3.34 0.27
C THR A 108 -0.37 3.25 1.41
N LEU A 109 0.36 4.33 1.68
CA LEU A 109 1.30 4.42 2.79
C LEU A 109 0.59 4.25 4.16
N ASP A 110 -0.57 4.87 4.37
CA ASP A 110 -1.37 4.71 5.61
C ASP A 110 -1.76 3.24 5.84
N ARG A 111 -2.17 2.53 4.77
CA ARG A 111 -2.49 1.10 4.83
C ARG A 111 -1.27 0.24 5.15
N PHE A 112 -0.12 0.48 4.52
CA PHE A 112 1.10 -0.29 4.81
C PHE A 112 1.62 -0.07 6.23
N ILE A 113 1.59 1.17 6.72
CA ILE A 113 2.01 1.49 8.09
C ILE A 113 1.10 0.78 9.11
N SER A 114 -0.20 0.79 8.88
CA SER A 114 -1.18 0.11 9.72
C SER A 114 -0.99 -1.40 9.71
N LEU A 115 -0.75 -2.02 8.56
CA LEU A 115 -0.47 -3.45 8.44
C LEU A 115 0.81 -3.87 9.18
N LEU A 116 1.85 -3.05 9.16
CA LEU A 116 3.12 -3.35 9.83
C LEU A 116 3.05 -3.30 11.36
N ASN A 117 2.30 -2.36 11.92
CA ASN A 117 2.39 -2.02 13.35
C ASN A 117 1.07 -2.13 14.09
N GLU A 118 0.00 -2.57 13.42
CA GLU A 118 -1.38 -2.59 13.94
C GLU A 118 -1.85 -1.21 14.42
N TRP A 119 -1.28 -0.13 13.86
CA TRP A 119 -1.66 1.23 14.17
C TRP A 119 -2.96 1.63 13.47
N PRO A 120 -3.77 2.51 14.07
CA PRO A 120 -5.03 2.94 13.49
C PRO A 120 -4.81 3.70 12.18
N LEU A 121 -5.71 3.48 11.23
CA LEU A 121 -5.77 4.23 9.98
C LEU A 121 -6.08 5.70 10.25
N MET A 122 -5.43 6.60 9.51
CA MET A 122 -5.71 8.04 9.59
C MET A 122 -6.60 8.54 8.46
N LEU A 123 -6.62 7.82 7.33
CA LEU A 123 -7.41 8.17 6.16
C LEU A 123 -8.64 7.26 6.07
N ASP A 124 -9.82 7.85 6.30
CA ASP A 124 -11.12 7.18 6.19
C ASP A 124 -11.53 7.03 4.72
N GLU A 125 -11.72 5.78 4.30
CA GLU A 125 -12.12 5.42 2.94
C GLU A 125 -13.48 6.02 2.55
N HIS A 126 -14.41 6.14 3.49
CA HIS A 126 -15.77 6.63 3.22
C HIS A 126 -15.82 8.11 2.85
N THR A 127 -14.76 8.87 3.16
CA THR A 127 -14.67 10.30 2.87
C THR A 127 -14.05 10.60 1.51
N ILE A 128 -13.59 9.57 0.79
CA ILE A 128 -12.82 9.74 -0.44
C ILE A 128 -13.76 10.02 -1.63
N CYS A 129 -13.62 11.23 -2.17
CA CYS A 129 -14.18 11.66 -3.44
C CYS A 129 -13.04 12.05 -4.41
N THR A 130 -12.04 11.17 -4.53
CA THR A 130 -10.92 11.30 -5.46
C THR A 130 -10.88 10.05 -6.33
N ARG A 131 -10.88 10.23 -7.65
CA ARG A 131 -10.83 9.13 -8.63
C ARG A 131 -9.48 8.41 -8.57
N LEU A 132 -9.45 7.14 -8.99
CA LEU A 132 -8.19 6.39 -9.11
C LEU A 132 -7.22 7.07 -10.10
N PRO A 133 -5.90 6.89 -9.97
CA PRO A 133 -4.95 7.48 -10.91
C PRO A 133 -5.10 6.89 -12.31
N ALA A 134 -4.87 7.72 -13.33
CA ALA A 134 -4.72 7.30 -14.71
C ALA A 134 -3.42 6.50 -14.90
N SER A 135 -3.30 5.81 -16.04
CA SER A 135 -2.08 5.07 -16.37
C SER A 135 -0.86 6.00 -16.46
N GLU A 136 0.34 5.46 -16.23
CA GLU A 136 1.58 6.24 -16.39
C GLU A 136 1.74 6.78 -17.82
N GLU A 137 1.32 6.00 -18.81
CA GLU A 137 1.43 6.40 -20.21
C GLU A 137 0.50 7.58 -20.52
N ASP A 138 -0.75 7.52 -20.08
CA ASP A 138 -1.71 8.63 -20.26
C ASP A 138 -1.25 9.89 -19.53
N PHE A 139 -0.72 9.75 -18.31
CA PHE A 139 -0.17 10.87 -17.55
C PHE A 139 1.02 11.52 -18.27
N ARG A 140 1.96 10.70 -18.75
CA ARG A 140 3.20 11.17 -19.42
C ARG A 140 2.93 11.95 -20.69
N VAL A 141 1.92 11.56 -21.46
CA VAL A 141 1.54 12.25 -22.71
C VAL A 141 0.48 13.34 -22.52
N GLY A 142 -0.01 13.53 -21.29
CA GLY A 142 -1.07 14.51 -20.98
C GLY A 142 -2.45 14.12 -21.51
N HIS A 143 -2.69 12.82 -21.76
CA HIS A 143 -3.96 12.33 -22.28
C HIS A 143 -4.99 12.18 -21.16
N GLY A 144 -5.99 13.06 -21.17
CA GLY A 144 -7.01 13.10 -20.15
C GLY A 144 -7.98 11.92 -20.17
N VAL A 145 -7.79 10.96 -19.26
CA VAL A 145 -8.71 9.82 -19.05
C VAL A 145 -9.45 9.98 -17.73
N GLU A 146 -10.76 9.75 -17.74
CA GLU A 146 -11.56 9.71 -16.51
C GLU A 146 -11.53 8.30 -15.91
N MET A 147 -10.97 8.20 -14.72
CA MET A 147 -10.85 6.95 -13.98
C MET A 147 -12.02 6.75 -13.01
N PRO A 148 -12.40 5.50 -12.68
CA PRO A 148 -13.45 5.24 -11.71
C PRO A 148 -13.03 5.65 -10.28
N PHE A 149 -14.01 5.84 -9.41
CA PHE A 149 -13.78 5.85 -7.97
C PHE A 149 -13.38 4.45 -7.48
N LEU A 150 -12.74 4.37 -6.31
CA LEU A 150 -12.36 3.08 -5.72
C LEU A 150 -13.57 2.16 -5.52
N SER A 151 -14.68 2.70 -5.01
CA SER A 151 -15.93 1.95 -4.82
C SER A 151 -16.47 1.37 -6.13
N GLU A 152 -16.46 2.16 -7.21
CA GLU A 152 -16.86 1.71 -8.55
C GLU A 152 -15.94 0.61 -9.07
N ALA A 153 -14.62 0.78 -8.91
CA ALA A 153 -13.63 -0.22 -9.31
C ALA A 153 -13.75 -1.52 -8.50
N MET A 154 -14.15 -1.44 -7.23
CA MET A 154 -14.44 -2.60 -6.38
C MET A 154 -15.68 -3.35 -6.86
N ILE A 155 -16.76 -2.64 -7.21
CA ILE A 155 -18.00 -3.24 -7.72
C ILE A 155 -17.80 -3.85 -9.12
N ALA A 156 -17.06 -3.19 -10.02
CA ALA A 156 -16.90 -3.66 -11.40
C ALA A 156 -16.28 -5.05 -11.53
N ILE A 157 -15.53 -5.50 -10.52
CA ILE A 157 -14.90 -6.82 -10.46
C ILE A 157 -15.79 -7.85 -9.76
N ASP A 158 -16.80 -7.38 -9.03
CA ASP A 158 -17.80 -8.20 -8.39
C ASP A 158 -19.05 -8.32 -9.28
N GLN A 159 -19.14 -9.42 -10.04
CA GLN A 159 -20.38 -9.77 -10.74
C GLN A 159 -21.41 -10.42 -9.77
N THR A 160 -21.12 -10.50 -8.47
CA THR A 160 -21.84 -11.33 -7.50
C THR A 160 -22.16 -10.62 -6.16
N LYS A 161 -23.41 -10.16 -6.03
CA LYS A 161 -24.09 -9.66 -4.81
C LYS A 161 -23.60 -8.33 -4.21
N THR A 162 -24.53 -7.67 -3.52
CA THR A 162 -24.37 -6.38 -2.83
C THR A 162 -23.36 -6.46 -1.68
N SER A 163 -22.66 -5.35 -1.38
CA SER A 163 -21.69 -5.22 -0.29
C SER A 163 -22.19 -5.81 1.05
N PRO A 164 -21.40 -6.65 1.74
CA PRO A 164 -21.81 -7.45 2.90
C PRO A 164 -21.67 -6.69 4.24
N LEU A 165 -21.68 -5.35 4.25
CA LEU A 165 -21.49 -4.57 5.49
C LEU A 165 -22.56 -4.86 6.57
N THR A 166 -23.64 -5.57 6.22
CA THR A 166 -24.71 -6.01 7.13
C THR A 166 -24.70 -7.51 7.43
N GLU A 167 -23.79 -8.29 6.83
CA GLU A 167 -23.72 -9.74 6.99
C GLU A 167 -22.92 -10.15 8.23
N ASN A 168 -23.04 -11.42 8.64
CA ASN A 168 -22.26 -11.95 9.75
C ASN A 168 -20.75 -12.01 9.39
N PHE A 169 -19.91 -12.20 10.40
CA PHE A 169 -18.46 -12.20 10.23
C PHE A 169 -17.98 -13.14 9.11
N TRP A 170 -18.47 -14.39 9.08
CA TRP A 170 -17.99 -15.42 8.15
C TRP A 170 -18.45 -15.18 6.72
N ASP A 171 -19.71 -14.79 6.53
CA ASP A 171 -20.25 -14.45 5.21
C ASP A 171 -19.47 -13.27 4.60
N ARG A 172 -19.20 -12.23 5.41
CA ARG A 172 -18.37 -11.09 5.01
C ARG A 172 -16.94 -11.50 4.63
N HIS A 173 -16.30 -12.38 5.40
CA HIS A 173 -14.92 -12.81 5.11
C HIS A 173 -14.85 -13.76 3.92
N GLN A 174 -15.88 -14.58 3.70
CA GLN A 174 -16.02 -15.39 2.51
C GLN A 174 -16.21 -14.51 1.27
N TRP A 175 -17.00 -13.45 1.36
CA TRP A 175 -17.13 -12.46 0.28
C TRP A 175 -15.79 -11.78 -0.02
N HIS A 176 -15.04 -11.36 0.99
CA HIS A 176 -13.69 -10.80 0.80
C HIS A 176 -12.75 -11.80 0.11
N ASP A 177 -12.82 -13.07 0.47
CA ASP A 177 -12.02 -14.12 -0.16
C ASP A 177 -12.38 -14.33 -1.64
N GLU A 178 -13.67 -14.38 -1.99
CA GLU A 178 -14.10 -14.48 -3.39
C GLU A 178 -13.68 -13.26 -4.21
N MET A 179 -13.77 -12.05 -3.62
CA MET A 179 -13.25 -10.82 -4.22
C MET A 179 -11.74 -10.92 -4.50
N LEU A 180 -10.95 -11.41 -3.54
CA LEU A 180 -9.51 -11.58 -3.71
C LEU A 180 -9.18 -12.61 -4.81
N LYS A 181 -9.96 -13.69 -4.93
CA LYS A 181 -9.81 -14.67 -6.02
C LYS A 181 -10.10 -14.05 -7.38
N ALA A 182 -11.21 -13.31 -7.51
CA ALA A 182 -11.55 -12.61 -8.73
C ALA A 182 -10.43 -11.64 -9.14
N ARG A 183 -9.90 -10.88 -8.18
CA ARG A 183 -8.76 -9.97 -8.38
C ARG A 183 -7.48 -10.69 -8.83
N ALA A 184 -7.15 -11.81 -8.19
CA ALA A 184 -6.00 -12.62 -8.56
C ALA A 184 -6.13 -13.13 -10.01
N ALA A 185 -7.32 -13.62 -10.39
CA ALA A 185 -7.59 -14.08 -11.75
C ALA A 185 -7.47 -12.96 -12.78
N THR A 186 -8.02 -11.77 -12.49
CA THR A 186 -7.87 -10.59 -13.35
C THR A 186 -6.41 -10.19 -13.52
N LEU A 187 -5.64 -10.14 -12.44
CA LEU A 187 -4.22 -9.76 -12.48
C LEU A 187 -3.41 -10.74 -13.33
N CYS A 188 -3.62 -12.05 -13.14
CA CYS A 188 -2.98 -13.09 -13.95
C CYS A 188 -3.36 -13.02 -15.43
N ALA A 189 -4.61 -12.70 -15.74
CA ALA A 189 -5.08 -12.57 -17.12
C ALA A 189 -4.52 -11.34 -17.83
N MET A 190 -4.40 -10.21 -17.11
CA MET A 190 -3.86 -8.96 -17.66
C MET A 190 -2.33 -8.99 -17.78
N TYR A 191 -1.64 -9.65 -16.85
CA TYR A 191 -0.19 -9.65 -16.75
C TYR A 191 0.38 -11.07 -16.60
N PRO A 192 0.62 -11.79 -17.72
CA PRO A 192 1.24 -13.11 -17.70
C PRO A 192 2.64 -13.09 -17.07
N SER A 193 3.11 -14.24 -16.58
CA SER A 193 4.35 -14.40 -15.80
C SER A 193 5.59 -13.71 -16.38
N VAL A 194 5.78 -13.72 -17.71
CA VAL A 194 6.91 -13.06 -18.38
C VAL A 194 6.95 -11.55 -18.14
N SER A 195 5.80 -10.93 -17.88
CA SER A 195 5.68 -9.50 -17.59
C SER A 195 6.06 -9.16 -16.15
N GLN A 196 5.97 -10.14 -15.24
CA GLN A 196 6.21 -9.95 -13.80
C GLN A 196 7.71 -9.90 -13.46
N ASP A 197 8.55 -10.63 -14.20
CA ASP A 197 10.00 -10.61 -14.00
C ASP A 197 10.66 -9.30 -14.47
N ALA A 198 9.99 -8.54 -15.33
CA ALA A 198 10.51 -7.29 -15.89
C ALA A 198 10.06 -6.03 -15.12
N ASP A 199 8.94 -6.10 -14.38
CA ASP A 199 8.32 -4.94 -13.73
C ASP A 199 8.26 -5.11 -12.20
N CYS A 200 9.08 -4.32 -11.50
CA CYS A 200 9.22 -4.40 -10.05
C CYS A 200 7.96 -3.94 -9.29
N MET A 201 7.15 -3.05 -9.87
CA MET A 201 5.89 -2.61 -9.28
C MET A 201 4.82 -3.67 -9.44
N LEU A 202 4.79 -4.36 -10.57
CA LEU A 202 3.91 -5.51 -10.78
C LEU A 202 4.30 -6.69 -9.87
N LEU A 203 5.60 -6.95 -9.69
CA LEU A 203 6.10 -7.92 -8.72
C LEU A 203 5.60 -7.59 -7.31
N PHE A 204 5.78 -6.34 -6.88
CA PHE A 204 5.31 -5.89 -5.57
C PHE A 204 3.78 -5.96 -5.42
N ALA A 205 3.02 -5.61 -6.46
CA ALA A 205 1.56 -5.74 -6.46
C ALA A 205 1.10 -7.19 -6.28
N ASN A 206 1.76 -8.15 -6.94
CA ASN A 206 1.50 -9.59 -6.73
C ASN A 206 1.87 -10.03 -5.29
N MET A 207 2.98 -9.54 -4.74
CA MET A 207 3.33 -9.82 -3.34
C MET A 207 2.26 -9.27 -2.38
N ILE A 208 1.74 -8.06 -2.61
CA ILE A 208 0.67 -7.45 -1.80
C ILE A 208 -0.66 -8.21 -1.93
N LEU A 209 -1.01 -8.72 -3.12
CA LEU A 209 -2.18 -9.58 -3.29
C LEU A 209 -2.11 -10.81 -2.35
N HIS A 210 -0.99 -11.54 -2.39
CA HIS A 210 -0.80 -12.70 -1.51
C HIS A 210 -0.71 -12.30 -0.03
N THR A 211 -0.09 -11.16 0.27
CA THR A 211 -0.04 -10.60 1.63
C THR A 211 -1.44 -10.30 2.16
N THR A 212 -2.34 -9.81 1.31
CA THR A 212 -3.73 -9.52 1.67
C THR A 212 -4.49 -10.81 2.00
N ILE A 213 -4.22 -11.91 1.28
CA ILE A 213 -4.75 -13.25 1.61
C ILE A 213 -4.27 -13.70 2.99
N LEU A 214 -2.99 -13.49 3.34
CA LEU A 214 -2.46 -13.79 4.67
C LEU A 214 -3.09 -12.91 5.77
N CYS A 215 -3.37 -11.64 5.48
CA CYS A 215 -4.03 -10.74 6.43
C CYS A 215 -5.48 -11.16 6.70
N LEU A 216 -6.22 -11.53 5.65
CA LEU A 216 -7.52 -12.17 5.79
C LEU A 216 -7.39 -13.46 6.62
N GLY A 217 -6.30 -14.20 6.38
CA GLY A 217 -5.79 -15.35 7.14
C GLY A 217 -5.91 -15.16 8.63
N LYS A 218 -5.07 -14.24 9.10
CA LYS A 218 -4.93 -13.82 10.49
C LYS A 218 -6.26 -13.30 11.07
N ALA A 219 -7.04 -12.55 10.30
CA ALA A 219 -8.33 -12.04 10.75
C ALA A 219 -9.34 -13.17 11.04
N MET A 220 -9.43 -14.17 10.16
CA MET A 220 -10.35 -15.30 10.35
C MET A 220 -9.94 -16.19 11.53
N GLU A 221 -8.64 -16.32 11.81
CA GLU A 221 -8.13 -17.08 12.97
C GLU A 221 -8.35 -16.38 14.31
N SER A 222 -8.56 -15.06 14.30
CA SER A 222 -8.79 -14.27 15.52
C SER A 222 -10.16 -14.50 16.17
N VAL A 223 -11.09 -15.15 15.48
CA VAL A 223 -12.47 -15.38 15.95
C VAL A 223 -12.67 -16.83 16.36
N GLN A 224 -13.00 -17.07 17.64
CA GLN A 224 -13.34 -18.39 18.17
C GLN A 224 -14.75 -18.82 17.73
N TRP A 225 -14.89 -20.06 17.27
CA TRP A 225 -16.16 -20.63 16.81
C TRP A 225 -16.95 -21.32 17.92
N GLN A 226 -18.25 -21.47 17.69
CA GLN A 226 -19.12 -22.43 18.36
C GLN A 226 -19.90 -23.20 17.27
N GLY A 227 -19.36 -24.32 16.79
CA GLY A 227 -20.08 -25.26 15.89
C GLY A 227 -19.31 -25.69 14.63
N ASP A 228 -19.65 -26.88 14.12
CA ASP A 228 -18.95 -27.57 13.01
C ASP A 228 -19.20 -26.98 11.61
N GLN A 229 -20.13 -26.02 11.48
CA GLN A 229 -20.65 -25.54 10.18
C GLN A 229 -19.60 -24.87 9.27
N TYR A 230 -18.49 -24.37 9.82
CA TYR A 230 -17.44 -23.66 9.06
C TYR A 230 -16.12 -24.45 9.00
N GLN A 231 -16.09 -25.69 9.49
CA GLN A 231 -14.85 -26.47 9.57
C GLN A 231 -14.19 -26.65 8.19
N ASP A 232 -14.97 -27.01 7.18
CA ASP A 232 -14.47 -27.19 5.80
C ASP A 232 -13.99 -25.86 5.19
N VAL A 233 -14.68 -24.75 5.50
CA VAL A 233 -14.32 -23.41 5.05
C VAL A 233 -12.95 -23.02 5.63
N VAL A 234 -12.75 -23.25 6.93
CA VAL A 234 -11.48 -22.98 7.63
C VAL A 234 -10.34 -23.81 7.04
N VAL A 235 -10.55 -25.11 6.79
CA VAL A 235 -9.51 -25.97 6.19
C VAL A 235 -9.12 -25.48 4.80
N ALA A 236 -10.10 -25.23 3.93
CA ALA A 236 -9.85 -24.73 2.58
C ALA A 236 -9.14 -23.37 2.59
N PHE A 237 -9.44 -22.54 3.59
CA PHE A 237 -8.85 -21.22 3.76
C PHE A 237 -7.40 -21.26 4.27
N LYS A 238 -7.10 -22.12 5.24
CA LYS A 238 -5.71 -22.38 5.68
C LYS A 238 -4.84 -22.86 4.53
N GLN A 239 -5.36 -23.75 3.69
CA GLN A 239 -4.65 -24.21 2.50
C GLN A 239 -4.35 -23.07 1.53
N ARG A 240 -5.29 -22.12 1.35
CA ARG A 240 -5.08 -20.93 0.53
C ARG A 240 -4.02 -19.99 1.09
N CYS A 241 -4.01 -19.76 2.40
CA CYS A 241 -2.94 -19.00 3.06
C CYS A 241 -1.58 -19.66 2.85
N LEU A 242 -1.50 -20.99 2.95
CA LEU A 242 -0.27 -21.73 2.66
C LEU A 242 0.21 -21.56 1.21
N VAL A 243 -0.70 -21.63 0.24
CA VAL A 243 -0.38 -21.37 -1.17
C VAL A 243 0.10 -19.93 -1.36
N ALA A 244 -0.61 -18.95 -0.80
CA ALA A 244 -0.24 -17.54 -0.89
C ALA A 244 1.15 -17.26 -0.28
N ALA A 245 1.45 -17.85 0.89
CA ALA A 245 2.77 -17.74 1.52
C ALA A 245 3.86 -18.32 0.63
N LYS A 246 3.64 -19.52 0.04
CA LYS A 246 4.57 -20.13 -0.92
C LYS A 246 4.79 -19.27 -2.16
N GLU A 247 3.75 -18.63 -2.68
CA GLU A 247 3.89 -17.70 -3.80
C GLU A 247 4.68 -16.44 -3.44
N ILE A 248 4.52 -15.88 -2.24
CA ILE A 248 5.40 -14.79 -1.76
C ILE A 248 6.86 -15.21 -1.79
N VAL A 249 7.18 -16.44 -1.35
CA VAL A 249 8.56 -16.98 -1.42
C VAL A 249 9.04 -17.14 -2.87
N ASN A 250 8.17 -17.62 -3.75
CA ASN A 250 8.54 -17.77 -5.17
C ASN A 250 8.85 -16.41 -5.80
N LEU A 251 7.99 -15.41 -5.59
CA LEU A 251 8.16 -14.04 -6.07
C LEU A 251 9.40 -13.37 -5.45
N SER A 252 9.72 -13.65 -4.18
CA SER A 252 10.87 -13.06 -3.50
C SER A 252 12.21 -13.49 -4.11
N ARG A 253 12.27 -14.60 -4.85
CA ARG A 253 13.48 -15.04 -5.56
C ARG A 253 13.85 -14.09 -6.70
N SER A 254 12.90 -13.37 -7.28
CA SER A 254 13.21 -12.36 -8.30
C SER A 254 13.73 -11.06 -7.68
N VAL A 255 13.35 -10.76 -6.42
CA VAL A 255 13.74 -9.52 -5.71
C VAL A 255 15.25 -9.38 -5.58
N VAL A 256 15.97 -10.47 -5.34
CA VAL A 256 17.44 -10.46 -5.14
C VAL A 256 18.22 -10.11 -6.42
N TYR A 257 17.61 -10.27 -7.59
CA TYR A 257 18.21 -9.92 -8.88
C TYR A 257 17.85 -8.51 -9.35
N ILE A 258 16.96 -7.82 -8.64
CA ILE A 258 16.54 -6.46 -8.94
C ILE A 258 17.43 -5.48 -8.17
N SER A 259 17.84 -4.40 -8.83
CA SER A 259 18.56 -3.31 -8.16
C SER A 259 17.73 -2.76 -7.00
N TYR A 260 18.35 -2.56 -5.84
CA TYR A 260 17.70 -2.01 -4.64
C TYR A 260 16.96 -0.68 -4.89
N PHE A 261 17.37 0.10 -5.89
CA PHE A 261 16.70 1.35 -6.28
C PHE A 261 15.35 1.15 -6.97
N LYS A 262 15.06 -0.06 -7.46
CA LYS A 262 13.81 -0.41 -8.14
C LYS A 262 12.86 -1.22 -7.27
N VAL A 263 13.37 -1.89 -6.24
CA VAL A 263 12.54 -2.67 -5.33
C VAL A 263 11.64 -1.72 -4.54
N HIS A 264 10.34 -2.01 -4.50
CA HIS A 264 9.41 -1.18 -3.74
C HIS A 264 9.83 -1.18 -2.25
N PRO A 265 9.87 -0.02 -1.57
CA PRO A 265 10.46 0.04 -0.24
C PRO A 265 9.72 -0.77 0.84
N PHE A 266 8.43 -1.03 0.62
CA PHE A 266 7.60 -1.86 1.50
C PHE A 266 7.60 -3.35 1.13
N THR A 267 8.41 -3.82 0.17
CA THR A 267 8.55 -5.27 -0.09
C THR A 267 8.84 -6.11 1.17
N PRO A 268 9.61 -5.63 2.19
CA PRO A 268 9.78 -6.37 3.44
C PRO A 268 8.47 -6.64 4.20
N LEU A 269 7.42 -5.82 4.07
CA LEU A 269 6.11 -6.06 4.70
C LEU A 269 5.57 -7.46 4.32
N SER A 270 5.58 -7.78 3.03
CA SER A 270 5.12 -9.07 2.52
C SER A 270 5.95 -10.24 3.04
N LEU A 271 7.28 -10.06 3.13
CA LEU A 271 8.19 -11.09 3.62
C LEU A 271 8.04 -11.32 5.13
N ILE A 272 7.88 -10.25 5.91
CA ILE A 272 7.67 -10.32 7.37
C ILE A 272 6.38 -11.07 7.67
N LEU A 273 5.26 -10.66 7.08
CA LEU A 273 3.97 -11.32 7.30
C LEU A 273 3.97 -12.79 6.81
N CYS A 274 4.71 -13.09 5.74
CA CYS A 274 4.92 -14.46 5.27
C CYS A 274 5.71 -15.30 6.29
N ALA A 275 6.79 -14.75 6.84
CA ALA A 275 7.58 -15.41 7.87
C ALA A 275 6.78 -15.64 9.17
N GLU A 276 5.99 -14.65 9.61
CA GLU A 276 5.07 -14.78 10.75
C GLU A 276 4.04 -15.89 10.54
N PHE A 277 3.44 -15.94 9.35
CA PHE A 277 2.50 -17.01 8.98
C PHE A 277 3.17 -18.38 9.09
N PHE A 278 4.31 -18.58 8.43
CA PHE A 278 5.02 -19.86 8.47
C PHE A 278 5.49 -20.25 9.89
N ASN A 279 5.95 -19.29 10.69
CA ASN A 279 6.34 -19.54 12.07
C ASN A 279 5.17 -20.02 12.93
N SER A 280 3.97 -19.45 12.71
CA SER A 280 2.74 -19.84 13.40
C SER A 280 2.17 -21.18 12.90
N HIS A 281 2.58 -21.60 11.68
CA HIS A 281 2.00 -22.72 10.95
C HIS A 281 3.02 -23.78 10.52
N ARG A 282 4.08 -23.98 11.30
CA ARG A 282 5.16 -24.96 11.01
C ARG A 282 4.66 -26.40 10.78
N TYR A 283 3.51 -26.74 11.32
CA TYR A 283 2.90 -28.07 11.23
C TYR A 283 2.17 -28.33 9.90
N LEU A 284 1.94 -27.31 9.06
CA LEU A 284 1.10 -27.47 7.87
C LEU A 284 1.77 -28.25 6.73
N ASP A 285 3.10 -28.18 6.60
CA ASP A 285 3.81 -28.76 5.46
C ASP A 285 5.31 -28.93 5.79
N GLU A 286 5.91 -30.05 5.38
CA GLU A 286 7.32 -30.38 5.68
C GLU A 286 8.32 -29.37 5.05
N SER A 287 7.94 -28.69 3.97
CA SER A 287 8.77 -27.67 3.31
C SER A 287 8.79 -26.34 4.03
N VAL A 288 7.93 -26.11 5.04
CA VAL A 288 7.79 -24.80 5.72
C VAL A 288 9.12 -24.32 6.28
N GLU A 289 9.92 -25.20 6.90
CA GLU A 289 11.21 -24.81 7.46
C GLU A 289 12.15 -24.26 6.38
N THR A 290 12.25 -24.95 5.23
CA THR A 290 13.03 -24.47 4.08
C THR A 290 12.51 -23.13 3.57
N ARG A 291 11.18 -22.95 3.51
CA ARG A 291 10.56 -21.69 3.08
C ARG A 291 10.85 -20.52 4.03
N ILE A 292 10.87 -20.75 5.34
CA ILE A 292 11.27 -19.74 6.34
C ILE A 292 12.72 -19.32 6.08
N GLN A 293 13.62 -20.28 5.85
CA GLN A 293 15.03 -20.00 5.57
C GLN A 293 15.22 -19.17 4.29
N GLU A 294 14.46 -19.47 3.23
CA GLU A 294 14.45 -18.67 1.99
C GLU A 294 14.02 -17.22 2.26
N VAL A 295 12.91 -17.01 2.98
CA VAL A 295 12.42 -15.67 3.33
C VAL A 295 13.42 -14.90 4.19
N HIS A 296 14.02 -15.55 5.19
CA HIS A 296 15.06 -14.95 6.04
C HIS A 296 16.30 -14.57 5.23
N GLY A 297 16.67 -15.36 4.23
CA GLY A 297 17.76 -15.03 3.30
C GLY A 297 17.51 -13.69 2.60
N VAL A 298 16.35 -13.56 1.96
CA VAL A 298 15.97 -12.32 1.24
C VAL A 298 15.88 -11.12 2.20
N LEU A 299 15.26 -11.28 3.37
CA LEU A 299 15.19 -10.22 4.38
C LEU A 299 16.57 -9.74 4.84
N ARG A 300 17.53 -10.64 5.03
CA ARG A 300 18.91 -10.27 5.40
C ARG A 300 19.61 -9.48 4.32
N GLU A 301 19.45 -9.86 3.05
CA GLU A 301 20.02 -9.12 1.92
C GLU A 301 19.45 -7.70 1.84
N MET A 302 18.13 -7.58 1.96
CA MET A 302 17.44 -6.29 1.98
C MET A 302 17.79 -5.42 3.19
N GLY A 303 18.10 -6.05 4.34
CA GLY A 303 18.43 -5.37 5.59
C GLY A 303 19.63 -4.42 5.51
N SER A 304 20.49 -4.57 4.50
CA SER A 304 21.61 -3.66 4.24
C SER A 304 21.19 -2.23 3.85
N VAL A 305 19.99 -2.09 3.29
CA VAL A 305 19.45 -0.82 2.75
C VAL A 305 18.02 -0.57 3.19
N ASN A 306 17.47 -1.36 4.12
CA ASN A 306 16.08 -1.26 4.54
C ASN A 306 15.92 -1.72 6.00
N ASN A 307 15.70 -0.76 6.89
CA ASN A 307 15.55 -1.01 8.31
C ASN A 307 14.28 -1.81 8.65
N LEU A 308 13.24 -1.81 7.81
CA LEU A 308 12.09 -2.71 8.05
C LEU A 308 12.54 -4.17 7.99
N ALA A 309 13.34 -4.52 7.00
CA ALA A 309 13.89 -5.87 6.87
C ALA A 309 14.93 -6.18 7.97
N GLN A 310 15.74 -5.19 8.35
CA GLN A 310 16.72 -5.34 9.43
C GLN A 310 16.06 -5.53 10.80
N ASN A 311 15.06 -4.72 11.12
CA ASN A 311 14.39 -4.72 12.42
C ASN A 311 13.63 -6.01 12.71
N TYR A 312 13.20 -6.74 11.67
CA TYR A 312 12.57 -8.05 11.82
C TYR A 312 13.42 -9.04 12.65
N PHE A 313 14.75 -8.95 12.57
CA PHE A 313 15.65 -9.83 13.34
C PHE A 313 16.06 -9.26 14.71
N LEU A 314 15.64 -8.04 15.03
CA LEU A 314 15.95 -7.34 16.29
C LEU A 314 14.78 -7.34 17.27
N ALA A 315 13.58 -7.65 16.79
CA ALA A 315 12.35 -7.78 17.58
C ALA A 315 12.27 -9.17 18.25
#